data_AF-Q56ZZ8-F1
#
_entry.id   AF-Q56ZZ8-F1
#
_cell.length_a   1.000
_cell.length_b   1.000
_cell.length_c   1.000
_cell.angle_alpha   90.00
_cell.angle_beta   90.00
_cell.angle_gamma   90.00
#
_symmetry.space_group_name_H-M   'P 1'
#
loop_
_entity.id
_entity.type
_entity.pdbx_description
1 polymer ?
#
loop_
_entity_poly.entity_id
_entity_poly.type
_entity_poly.pdbx_seq_one_letter_code
_entity_poly.pdbx_strand_id
1 'polypeptide(L)' 'RRQEGRSLDSHIEDQFASGRLLACISSRPGQCGRADGYILEGKELEFYMKKIQKKKGKGAA' A
#
# COMPACT_ATOMS: atom_id res chain seq x y z
N ARG A 1 12.19 -4.55 24.14
CA ARG A 1 11.93 -3.61 23.00
C ARG A 1 10.52 -3.04 23.16
N ARG A 2 10.17 -1.86 22.63
CA ARG A 2 8.75 -1.39 22.71
C ARG A 2 7.86 -2.39 21.95
N GLN A 3 7.00 -3.11 22.68
CA GLN A 3 6.02 -4.12 22.21
C GLN A 3 6.63 -5.36 21.52
N GLU A 4 7.02 -6.36 22.33
CA GLU A 4 7.63 -7.62 21.86
C GLU A 4 6.68 -8.56 21.10
N GLY A 5 5.36 -8.35 21.19
CA GLY A 5 4.34 -9.18 20.53
C GLY A 5 3.72 -8.57 19.27
N ARG A 6 4.25 -7.46 18.73
CA ARG A 6 3.67 -6.83 17.54
C ARG A 6 4.08 -7.60 16.28
N SER A 7 3.19 -8.46 15.79
CA SER A 7 3.31 -9.06 14.45
C SER A 7 2.78 -8.11 13.38
N LEU A 8 3.52 -7.94 12.29
CA LEU A 8 3.04 -7.26 11.09
C LEU A 8 2.39 -8.27 10.15
N ASP A 9 1.50 -7.79 9.27
CA ASP A 9 0.96 -8.62 8.20
C ASP A 9 2.07 -8.98 7.21
N SER A 10 2.11 -10.23 6.76
CA SER A 10 3.16 -10.72 5.87
C SER A 10 3.28 -9.91 4.56
N HIS A 11 2.16 -9.44 4.00
CA HIS A 11 2.18 -8.62 2.78
C HIS A 11 2.78 -7.22 3.01
N ILE A 12 2.69 -6.73 4.24
CA ILE A 12 3.30 -5.47 4.66
C ILE A 12 4.80 -5.66 4.88
N GLU A 13 5.21 -6.76 5.52
CA GLU A 13 6.63 -7.11 5.69
C GLU A 13 7.36 -7.24 4.35
N ASP A 14 6.74 -7.91 3.38
CA ASP A 14 7.28 -8.03 2.02
C ASP A 14 7.49 -6.67 1.33
N GLN A 15 6.58 -5.72 1.55
CA GLN A 15 6.72 -4.36 1.01
C GLN A 15 7.79 -3.55 1.73
N PHE A 16 7.94 -3.74 3.05
CA PHE A 16 9.04 -3.15 3.80
C PHE A 16 10.39 -3.65 3.29
N ALA A 17 10.50 -4.95 2.95
CA ALA A 17 11.71 -5.51 2.33
C ALA A 17 11.99 -4.91 0.94
N SER A 18 10.95 -4.61 0.16
CA SER A 18 11.04 -3.95 -1.15
C SER A 18 11.38 -2.45 -1.07
N GLY A 19 11.22 -1.83 0.11
CA GLY A 19 11.39 -0.38 0.30
C GLY A 19 10.31 0.48 -0.37
N ARG A 20 9.22 -0.13 -0.86
CA ARG A 20 8.11 0.55 -1.55
C ARG A 20 6.79 0.08 -0.96
N LEU A 21 6.01 1.03 -0.45
CA LEU A 21 4.72 0.79 0.20
C LEU A 21 3.58 1.32 -0.68
N LEU A 22 2.47 0.59 -0.72
CA LEU A 22 1.22 1.07 -1.31
C LEU A 22 0.45 1.90 -0.28
N ALA A 23 0.04 3.10 -0.68
CA ALA A 23 -0.70 4.05 0.14
C ALA A 23 -1.83 4.70 -0.65
N CYS A 24 -2.88 5.10 0.05
CA CYS A 24 -3.98 5.89 -0.49
C CYS A 24 -3.79 7.36 -0.14
N ILE A 25 -3.86 8.24 -1.14
CA ILE A 25 -3.89 9.69 -0.92
C ILE A 25 -5.30 10.05 -0.47
N SER A 26 -5.44 10.51 0.77
CA SER A 26 -6.72 10.95 1.36
C SER A 26 -6.95 12.45 1.22
N SER A 27 -5.90 13.20 0.88
CA SER A 27 -5.96 14.64 0.64
C SER A 27 -6.48 14.98 -0.77
N ARG A 28 -6.79 16.27 -1.00
CA ARG A 28 -7.18 16.82 -2.32
C ARG A 28 -6.10 17.79 -2.81
N PRO A 29 -5.04 17.29 -3.47
CA PRO A 29 -3.83 18.07 -3.74
C PRO A 29 -4.08 19.37 -4.51
N GLY A 30 -5.05 19.36 -5.44
CA GLY A 30 -5.42 20.54 -6.23
C GLY A 30 -6.06 21.68 -5.44
N GLN A 31 -6.47 21.44 -4.19
CA GLN A 31 -7.04 22.47 -3.30
C GLN A 31 -6.12 22.78 -2.12
N CYS A 32 -5.49 21.77 -1.53
CA CYS A 32 -4.66 21.92 -0.34
C CYS A 32 -3.15 21.98 -0.61
N GLY A 33 -2.68 21.64 -1.81
CA GLY A 33 -1.26 21.57 -2.15
C GLY A 33 -0.49 20.46 -1.45
N ARG A 34 -1.18 19.49 -0.84
CA ARG A 34 -0.59 18.37 -0.09
C ARG A 34 -1.06 17.02 -0.62
N ALA A 35 -0.22 16.01 -0.46
CA ALA A 35 -0.46 14.63 -0.86
C ALA A 35 -0.42 13.69 0.36
N ASP A 36 -1.05 14.12 1.46
CA ASP A 36 -1.18 13.33 2.68
C ASP A 36 -2.10 12.13 2.44
N GLY A 37 -1.84 11.03 3.16
CA GLY A 37 -2.48 9.75 2.95
C GLY A 37 -2.17 8.73 4.04
N TYR A 38 -2.64 7.50 3.85
CA TYR A 38 -2.44 6.37 4.76
C TYR A 38 -1.97 5.12 4.02
N ILE A 39 -1.27 4.22 4.71
CA ILE A 39 -0.77 2.95 4.17
C ILE A 39 -1.92 1.97 4.05
N LEU A 40 -1.98 1.23 2.94
CA LEU A 40 -2.99 0.19 2.74
C LEU A 40 -2.63 -1.05 3.58
N GLU A 41 -3.57 -1.53 4.39
CA GLU A 41 -3.38 -2.70 5.25
C GLU A 41 -4.47 -3.77 5.02
N GLY A 42 -4.17 -5.03 5.35
CA GLY A 42 -5.11 -6.15 5.33
C GLY A 42 -5.89 -6.32 4.03
N LYS A 43 -7.23 -6.38 4.12
CA LYS A 43 -8.13 -6.64 2.98
C LYS A 43 -8.06 -5.57 1.88
N GLU A 44 -7.82 -4.31 2.26
CA GLU A 44 -7.73 -3.22 1.30
C GLU A 44 -6.46 -3.37 0.44
N LEU A 45 -5.34 -3.73 1.07
CA LEU A 45 -4.10 -4.00 0.38
C LEU A 45 -4.24 -5.17 -0.62
N GLU A 46 -4.84 -6.29 -0.20
CA GLU A 46 -5.06 -7.43 -1.08
C GLU A 46 -5.89 -7.08 -2.31
N PHE A 47 -6.95 -6.28 -2.13
CA PHE A 47 -7.85 -5.87 -3.21
C PHE A 47 -7.09 -5.09 -4.30
N TYR A 48 -6.32 -4.08 -3.89
CA TYR A 48 -5.56 -3.26 -4.82
C TYR A 48 -4.38 -4.03 -5.44
N MET A 49 -3.71 -4.90 -4.68
CA MET A 49 -2.63 -5.74 -5.20
C MET A 49 -3.12 -6.66 -6.33
N LYS A 50 -4.25 -7.35 -6.14
CA LYS A 50 -4.90 -8.18 -7.18
C LYS A 50 -5.26 -7.34 -8.42
N LYS A 51 -5.77 -6.13 -8.21
CA LYS A 51 -6.16 -5.22 -9.31
C LYS A 51 -4.94 -4.75 -10.13
N ILE A 52 -3.85 -4.39 -9.46
CA ILE A 52 -2.60 -3.96 -10.10
C ILE A 52 -1.98 -5.10 -10.90
N GLN A 53 -1.90 -6.31 -10.32
CA GLN A 53 -1.38 -7.50 -11.01
C GLN A 53 -2.20 -7.82 -12.26
N LYS A 54 -3.54 -7.80 -12.16
CA LYS A 54 -4.44 -8.01 -13.30
C LYS A 54 -4.27 -6.96 -14.39
N LYS A 55 -4.02 -5.70 -14.04
CA LYS A 55 -3.75 -4.63 -15.01
C LYS A 55 -2.38 -4.81 -15.69
N LYS A 56 -1.35 -5.19 -14.93
CA LYS A 56 -0.01 -5.46 -15.47
C LYS A 56 -0.02 -6.58 -16.51
N GLY A 57 -0.80 -7.64 -16.29
CA GLY A 57 -0.95 -8.73 -17.25
C GLY A 57 -1.74 -8.38 -18.53
N LYS A 58 -2.42 -7.23 -18.58
CA LYS A 58 -3.22 -6.79 -19.75
C LYS A 58 -2.58 -5.64 -20.56
N GLY A 59 -1.51 -5.02 -20.05
CA GLY A 59 -0.85 -3.88 -20.67
C GLY A 59 0.59 -4.15 -21.13
N ALA A 60 1.00 -5.42 -21.19
CA ALA A 60 2.26 -5.86 -21.79
C ALA A 60 1.98 -6.63 -23.09
N ALA A 61 1.13 -6.04 -23.93
CA ALA A 61 0.89 -6.37 -25.33
C ALA A 61 0.78 -5.05 -26.09
#